data_AF-A0A3D0URP2-F1
#
_entry.id   AF-A0A3D0URP2-F1
#
_cell.length_a   1.000
_cell.length_b   1.000
_cell.length_c   1.000
_cell.angle_alpha   90.00
_cell.angle_beta   90.00
_cell.angle_gamma   90.00
#
_symmetry.space_group_name_H-M   'P 1'
#
loop_
_entity.id
_entity.type
_entity.pdbx_description
1 polymer ?
#
loop_
_entity_poly.entity_id
_entity_poly.type
_entity_poly.pdbx_seq_one_letter_code
_entity_poly.pdbx_strand_id
1 'polypeptide(L)' 'MEGDVITMSEIYRFEQTGFENGKVIGRLRPTGLRPKFMYKLQEAGIMLPPSIFGLGTRNR' A
#
# COMPACT_ATOMS: atom_id res chain seq x y z
N MET A 1 -11.55 14.33 22.41
CA MET A 1 -11.80 13.03 21.74
C MET A 1 -11.93 13.26 20.23
N GLU A 2 -10.83 13.61 19.55
CA GLU A 2 -10.79 13.89 18.09
C GLU A 2 -9.54 13.25 17.43
N GLY A 3 -9.05 12.12 17.96
CA GLY A 3 -7.75 11.55 17.56
C GLY A 3 -7.79 10.12 17.01
N ASP A 4 -8.73 9.31 17.45
CA ASP A 4 -8.69 7.85 17.24
C ASP A 4 -9.76 7.34 16.28
N VAL A 5 -9.97 8.05 15.17
CA VAL A 5 -10.71 7.42 14.07
C VAL A 5 -9.74 6.50 13.33
N ILE A 6 -9.85 5.20 13.59
CA ILE A 6 -9.21 4.18 12.76
C ILE A 6 -9.92 4.19 11.41
N THR A 7 -9.34 4.89 10.44
CA THR A 7 -9.83 4.87 9.07
C THR A 7 -9.22 3.68 8.33
N MET A 8 -10.07 2.88 7.69
CA MET A 8 -9.60 1.93 6.68
C MET A 8 -9.17 2.72 5.45
N SER A 9 -7.86 2.72 5.17
CA SER A 9 -7.28 3.38 4.02
C SER A 9 -6.64 2.34 3.11
N GLU A 10 -6.95 2.38 1.82
CA GLU A 10 -6.31 1.53 0.83
C GLU A 10 -4.86 1.99 0.60
N ILE A 11 -3.89 1.15 1.01
CA ILE A 11 -2.46 1.39 0.78
C ILE A 11 -1.95 0.65 -0.47
N TYR A 12 -2.67 -0.40 -0.88
CA TYR A 12 -2.51 -1.10 -2.14
C TYR A 12 -3.89 -1.39 -2.73
N ARG A 13 -3.98 -1.36 -4.05
CA ARG A 13 -5.14 -1.80 -4.82
C ARG A 13 -4.76 -3.02 -5.64
N PHE A 14 -5.64 -4.02 -5.68
CA PHE A 14 -5.49 -5.11 -6.64
C PHE A 14 -5.92 -4.63 -8.03
N GLU A 15 -5.01 -4.75 -9.00
CA GLU A 15 -5.26 -4.50 -10.42
C GLU A 15 -5.37 -5.86 -11.10
N GLN A 16 -6.58 -6.22 -11.56
CA GLN A 16 -6.77 -7.38 -12.41
C GLN A 16 -6.10 -7.14 -13.76
N THR A 17 -5.26 -8.07 -14.18
CA THR A 17 -4.55 -8.03 -15.47
C THR A 17 -5.01 -9.14 -16.41
N GLY A 18 -5.77 -10.13 -15.94
CA GLY A 18 -6.27 -11.22 -16.78
C GLY A 18 -7.15 -12.23 -16.05
N PHE A 19 -7.46 -13.31 -16.76
CA PHE A 19 -8.21 -14.46 -16.24
C PHE A 19 -7.71 -15.73 -16.92
N GLU A 20 -7.19 -16.68 -16.14
CA GLU A 20 -6.58 -17.92 -16.65
C GLU A 20 -6.99 -19.11 -15.80
N ASN A 21 -7.38 -20.23 -16.44
CA ASN A 21 -7.76 -21.48 -15.77
C ASN A 21 -8.79 -21.29 -14.64
N GLY A 22 -9.80 -20.43 -14.86
CA GLY A 22 -10.83 -20.15 -13.86
C GLY A 22 -10.39 -19.22 -12.73
N LYS A 23 -9.19 -18.64 -12.80
CA LYS A 23 -8.63 -17.75 -11.77
C LYS A 23 -8.39 -16.35 -12.30
N VAL A 24 -8.68 -15.36 -11.47
CA VAL A 24 -8.33 -13.96 -11.73
C VAL A 24 -6.83 -13.78 -11.55
N ILE A 25 -6.17 -13.20 -12.55
CA ILE A 25 -4.76 -12.84 -12.50
C ILE A 25 -4.64 -11.33 -12.33
N GLY A 26 -3.73 -10.88 -11.47
CA GLY A 26 -3.52 -9.47 -11.22
C GLY A 26 -2.33 -9.20 -10.32
N ARG A 27 -2.14 -7.93 -9.96
CA ARG A 27 -1.02 -7.46 -9.14
C ARG A 27 -1.47 -6.39 -8.15
N LEU A 28 -0.74 -6.28 -7.04
CA LEU A 28 -0.92 -5.16 -6.11
C LEU A 28 -0.22 -3.92 -6.65
N ARG A 29 -0.97 -2.82 -6.73
CA ARG A 29 -0.47 -1.49 -7.08
C ARG A 29 -0.48 -0.60 -5.84
N PRO A 30 0.64 0.04 -5.48
CA PRO A 30 0.63 0.98 -4.38
C PRO A 30 -0.22 2.20 -4.73
N THR A 31 -0.91 2.78 -3.73
CA THR A 31 -1.82 3.92 -3.95
C THR A 31 -1.14 5.28 -3.86
N GLY A 32 0.13 5.35 -3.44
CA GLY A 32 0.83 6.61 -3.15
C GLY A 32 0.67 7.07 -1.68
N LEU A 33 -0.20 6.41 -0.91
CA LEU A 33 -0.50 6.82 0.46
C LEU A 33 0.55 6.29 1.45
N ARG A 34 1.21 7.22 2.18
CA ARG A 34 2.12 6.85 3.27
C ARG A 34 1.33 6.51 4.53
N PRO A 35 1.44 5.29 5.09
CA PRO A 35 0.71 4.94 6.30
C PRO A 35 1.22 5.70 7.52
N LYS A 36 0.34 6.02 8.47
CA LYS A 36 0.73 6.64 9.74
C LYS A 36 1.52 5.70 10.66
N PHE A 37 1.36 4.38 10.52
CA PHE A 37 2.03 3.38 11.36
C PHE A 37 3.47 3.05 10.94
N MET A 38 4.08 3.82 10.04
CA MET A 38 5.47 3.58 9.60
C MET A 38 6.48 3.56 10.75
N TYR A 39 6.23 4.33 11.81
CA TYR A 39 7.07 4.33 13.01
C TYR A 39 7.10 2.95 13.69
N LYS A 40 5.95 2.24 13.74
CA LYS A 40 5.88 0.88 14.33
C LYS A 40 6.75 -0.11 13.56
N LEU A 41 6.84 0.02 12.23
CA LEU A 41 7.73 -0.82 11.42
C LEU A 41 9.20 -0.52 11.75
N GLN A 42 9.55 0.75 11.91
CA GLN A 42 10.91 1.15 12.30
C GLN A 42 11.27 0.66 13.71
N GLU A 43 10.35 0.75 14.67
CA GLU A 43 10.52 0.19 16.03
C GLU A 43 10.72 -1.33 16.01
N ALA A 44 10.09 -2.03 15.07
CA ALA A 44 10.31 -3.46 14.81
C ALA A 44 11.61 -3.75 14.03
N GLY A 45 12.44 -2.75 13.73
CA GLY A 45 13.68 -2.89 12.96
C GLY A 45 13.49 -3.01 11.45
N ILE A 46 12.26 -2.77 10.94
CA ILE A 46 11.93 -2.88 9.52
C ILE A 46 11.97 -1.49 8.89
N MET A 47 13.05 -1.20 8.17
CA MET A 47 13.18 0.02 7.38
C MET A 47 12.70 -0.20 5.94
N LEU A 48 11.55 0.39 5.59
CA LEU A 48 11.04 0.35 4.23
C LEU A 48 11.31 1.68 3.50
N PRO A 49 11.75 1.63 2.24
CA PRO A 49 11.88 2.85 1.43
C PRO A 49 10.48 3.43 1.13
N PRO A 50 10.32 4.76 1.07
CA PRO A 50 9.02 5.39 0.77
C PRO A 50 8.40 4.96 -0.56
N SER A 51 9.25 4.59 -1.53
CA SER A 51 8.85 4.13 -2.87
C SER A 51 8.00 2.86 -2.86
N ILE A 52 8.05 2.05 -1.79
CA ILE A 52 7.24 0.84 -1.69
C ILE A 52 5.74 1.16 -1.75
N PHE A 53 5.33 2.31 -1.20
CA PHE A 53 3.96 2.81 -1.24
C PHE A 53 3.69 3.74 -2.42
N GLY A 54 4.56 3.77 -3.45
CA GLY A 54 4.35 4.57 -4.65
C GLY A 54 4.73 6.05 -4.52
N LEU A 55 5.41 6.44 -3.44
CA LEU A 55 5.95 7.80 -3.29
C LEU A 55 7.16 8.00 -4.20
N GLY A 56 7.11 9.00 -5.07
CA GLY A 56 8.20 9.35 -5.99
C GLY A 56 8.18 8.60 -7.33
N THR A 57 7.36 7.56 -7.48
CA THR A 57 7.03 6.98 -8.79
C THR A 57 6.02 7.89 -9.48
N ARG A 58 6.50 8.82 -10.29
CA ARG A 58 5.68 9.61 -11.21
C ARG A 58 5.13 8.63 -12.25
N ASN A 59 3.93 8.11 -12.04
CA ASN A 59 3.22 7.31 -13.04
C ASN A 59 3.16 8.13 -14.35
N ARG A 60 3.88 7.68 -15.38
CA ARG A 60 3.62 8.02 -16.78
C ARG A 60 2.61 7.03 -17.32
#